data_AF-A0A2E9CH48-F1
#
_entry.id   AF-A0A2E9CH48-F1
#
_cell.length_a   1.000
_cell.length_b   1.000
_cell.length_c   1.000
_cell.angle_alpha   90.00
_cell.angle_beta   90.00
_cell.angle_gamma   90.00
#
_symmetry.space_group_name_H-M   'P 1'
#
loop_
_entity.id
_entity.type
_entity.pdbx_description
1 polymer ?
#
loop_
_entity_poly.entity_id
_entity_poly.type
_entity_poly.pdbx_seq_one_letter_code
_entity_poly.pdbx_strand_id
1 'polypeptide(L)'
;MAEQEQGELFLLDSPLHGPVRGERSLMAWPFFALAKKAWMQPLTYKKGDISIEIGPGPKGVATIYDKEILLYIASLMVSKVEAGKAIGQEFSFSANDLFSVTGVNKSARSYTRLSEALERLQGTQIKTNIEAGGEGEEGFFSWLQEAKLQYSKGEGGVKRLKAVKIRLCDWLYRAIMVDRQVLEYASTYFQLGPVERRLYEVARSLCVDGQTTIPLEDLRLQMGYQGSSRQFKFALTKTIKEDPIPGFRFEIEDQGLGTVTAAGRTVREYLVKIIPESTVKRLSS
;
A
#
# COMPACT_ATOMS: atom_id res chain seq x y z
N MET A 1 29.83 -37.53 19.07
CA MET A 1 28.94 -36.37 19.24
C MET A 1 29.58 -35.17 18.59
N ALA A 2 29.25 -34.89 17.32
CA ALA A 2 29.52 -33.62 16.64
C ALA A 2 28.93 -33.73 15.22
N GLU A 3 27.61 -33.86 15.13
CA GLU A 3 26.90 -33.83 13.85
C GLU A 3 25.47 -33.30 14.06
N GLN A 4 25.36 -32.23 14.84
CA GLN A 4 24.12 -31.50 15.06
C GLN A 4 24.42 -30.00 15.03
N GLU A 5 24.76 -29.45 13.85
CA GLU A 5 24.67 -28.00 13.60
C GLU A 5 24.64 -27.64 12.10
N GLN A 6 24.13 -28.56 11.26
CA GLN A 6 23.75 -28.30 9.86
C GLN A 6 22.26 -28.65 9.71
N GLY A 7 21.39 -27.95 10.44
CA GLY A 7 20.02 -28.42 10.66
C GLY A 7 18.93 -27.36 10.84
N GLU A 8 19.21 -26.07 10.64
CA GLU A 8 18.16 -25.10 10.35
C GLU A 8 18.49 -24.44 9.01
N LEU A 9 18.11 -25.11 7.91
CA LEU A 9 17.83 -24.39 6.67
C LEU A 9 16.82 -23.30 7.07
N PHE A 10 17.20 -22.04 6.88
CA PHE A 10 16.34 -20.90 7.13
C PHE A 10 15.15 -21.06 6.18
N LEU A 11 14.05 -21.65 6.66
CA LEU A 11 12.82 -21.80 5.90
C LEU A 11 12.28 -20.38 5.70
N LEU A 12 12.54 -19.85 4.52
CA LEU A 12 11.93 -18.63 4.06
C LEU A 12 10.46 -18.91 3.75
N ASP A 13 9.64 -17.91 3.94
CA ASP A 13 8.23 -17.91 3.52
C ASP A 13 8.09 -17.66 2.03
N SER A 14 9.14 -17.13 1.40
CA SER A 14 9.26 -16.90 -0.05
C SER A 14 9.78 -18.15 -0.78
N PRO A 15 9.58 -18.27 -2.11
CA PRO A 15 8.94 -17.30 -3.01
C PRO A 15 7.41 -17.27 -2.92
N LEU A 16 6.82 -16.16 -3.38
CA LEU A 16 5.38 -16.06 -3.60
C LEU A 16 5.03 -16.78 -4.91
N HIS A 17 4.11 -17.74 -4.86
CA HIS A 17 3.64 -18.50 -6.02
C HIS A 17 2.27 -18.05 -6.56
N GLY A 18 1.55 -17.21 -5.81
CA GLY A 18 0.23 -16.71 -6.15
C GLY A 18 0.22 -15.25 -6.61
N PRO A 19 -0.96 -14.68 -6.85
CA PRO A 19 -1.09 -13.27 -7.21
C PRO A 19 -0.72 -12.36 -6.05
N VAL A 20 -0.43 -11.11 -6.38
CA VAL A 20 -0.24 -10.06 -5.37
C VAL A 20 -1.60 -9.67 -4.82
N ARG A 21 -1.69 -9.65 -3.50
CA ARG A 21 -2.90 -9.37 -2.76
C ARG A 21 -2.63 -8.32 -1.70
N GLY A 22 -3.63 -7.52 -1.39
CA GLY A 22 -3.55 -6.58 -0.28
C GLY A 22 -4.89 -6.35 0.38
N GLU A 23 -4.81 -5.91 1.63
CA GLU A 23 -5.95 -5.60 2.46
C GLU A 23 -6.68 -4.35 1.94
N ARG A 24 -8.01 -4.40 1.93
CA ARG A 24 -8.87 -3.40 1.29
C ARG A 24 -8.82 -2.04 1.97
N SER A 25 -8.71 -1.94 3.28
CA SER A 25 -8.62 -0.66 4.01
C SER A 25 -7.35 0.11 3.64
N LEU A 26 -6.23 -0.61 3.43
CA LEU A 26 -5.01 -0.03 2.87
C LEU A 26 -5.21 0.50 1.45
N MET A 27 -6.17 -0.02 0.68
CA MET A 27 -6.56 0.55 -0.62
C MET A 27 -7.54 1.72 -0.47
N ALA A 28 -8.48 1.64 0.47
CA ALA A 28 -9.53 2.64 0.63
C ALA A 28 -9.01 3.99 1.15
N TRP A 29 -7.99 3.97 2.01
CA TRP A 29 -7.60 5.13 2.80
C TRP A 29 -6.14 5.60 2.61
N PRO A 30 -5.84 6.89 2.82
CA PRO A 30 -4.54 7.49 2.50
C PRO A 30 -3.48 7.25 3.58
N PHE A 31 -2.99 6.03 3.66
CA PHE A 31 -2.00 5.59 4.64
C PHE A 31 -0.52 5.86 4.27
N PHE A 32 -0.25 6.32 3.05
CA PHE A 32 1.10 6.43 2.51
C PHE A 32 1.30 7.77 1.79
N ALA A 33 2.51 8.31 1.87
CA ALA A 33 2.87 9.51 1.13
C ALA A 33 2.97 9.23 -0.38
N LEU A 34 2.37 10.10 -1.21
CA LEU A 34 2.48 10.05 -2.68
C LEU A 34 3.77 10.74 -3.17
N ALA A 35 4.92 10.35 -2.62
CA ALA A 35 6.20 10.98 -2.89
C ALA A 35 7.24 9.96 -3.36
N LYS A 36 8.14 10.39 -4.26
CA LYS A 36 9.34 9.62 -4.66
C LYS A 36 10.55 9.86 -3.76
N LYS A 37 10.48 10.88 -2.90
CA LYS A 37 11.53 11.31 -1.97
C LYS A 37 10.98 11.26 -0.54
N ALA A 38 11.88 11.33 0.43
CA ALA A 38 11.51 11.41 1.84
C ALA A 38 10.48 12.51 2.08
N TRP A 39 9.40 12.16 2.78
CA TRP A 39 8.31 13.06 3.12
C TRP A 39 8.30 13.29 4.63
N MET A 40 8.68 14.49 5.07
CA MET A 40 8.86 14.83 6.48
C MET A 40 7.67 15.58 7.08
N GLN A 41 6.62 15.82 6.31
CA GLN A 41 5.42 16.48 6.82
C GLN A 41 4.42 15.42 7.28
N PRO A 42 3.72 15.63 8.40
CA PRO A 42 2.62 14.75 8.78
C PRO A 42 1.55 14.69 7.68
N LEU A 43 0.85 13.55 7.59
CA LEU A 43 -0.36 13.43 6.76
C LEU A 43 -1.56 13.32 7.68
N THR A 44 -2.63 14.03 7.32
CA THR A 44 -3.90 13.94 8.03
C THR A 44 -5.03 13.71 7.05
N TYR A 45 -5.99 12.88 7.47
CA TYR A 45 -7.23 12.65 6.77
C TYR A 45 -8.36 12.66 7.79
N LYS A 46 -9.41 13.43 7.52
CA LYS A 46 -10.62 13.45 8.31
C LYS A 46 -11.82 13.63 7.39
N LYS A 47 -12.73 12.66 7.41
CA LYS A 47 -13.99 12.74 6.66
C LYS A 47 -15.04 11.87 7.32
N GLY A 48 -16.20 12.45 7.61
CA GLY A 48 -17.23 11.79 8.42
C GLY A 48 -16.64 11.31 9.74
N ASP A 49 -16.84 10.04 10.05
CA ASP A 49 -16.35 9.41 11.26
C ASP A 49 -14.94 8.83 11.12
N ILE A 50 -14.29 8.93 9.95
CA ILE A 50 -12.95 8.39 9.74
C ILE A 50 -11.89 9.45 9.99
N SER A 51 -10.90 9.11 10.82
CA SER A 51 -9.71 9.92 11.07
C SER A 51 -8.42 9.10 10.95
N ILE A 52 -7.41 9.68 10.31
CA ILE A 52 -6.08 9.11 10.15
C ILE A 52 -5.06 10.23 10.33
N GLU A 53 -4.09 10.01 11.21
CA GLU A 53 -2.94 10.88 11.43
C GLU A 53 -1.67 10.05 11.24
N ILE A 54 -0.74 10.57 10.46
CA ILE A 54 0.50 9.88 10.09
C ILE A 54 1.67 10.79 10.38
N GLY A 55 2.49 10.41 11.35
CA GLY A 55 3.71 11.07 11.74
C GLY A 55 4.94 10.50 11.02
N PRO A 56 5.89 11.36 10.58
CA PRO A 56 7.15 10.92 9.99
C PRO A 56 8.08 10.31 11.06
N GLY A 57 8.81 9.26 10.68
CA GLY A 57 10.01 8.84 11.41
C GLY A 57 11.26 9.62 10.95
N PRO A 58 12.46 9.25 11.42
CA PRO A 58 13.72 9.91 11.03
C PRO A 58 14.01 9.90 9.52
N LYS A 59 13.45 8.93 8.77
CA LYS A 59 13.56 8.81 7.31
C LYS A 59 12.33 9.33 6.56
N GLY A 60 11.39 9.94 7.26
CA GLY A 60 10.10 10.39 6.73
C GLY A 60 9.00 9.34 6.83
N VAL A 61 7.82 9.71 6.34
CA VAL A 61 6.64 8.85 6.22
C VAL A 61 6.86 7.78 5.16
N ALA A 62 6.35 6.57 5.40
CA ALA A 62 6.28 5.50 4.42
C ALA A 62 5.53 5.97 3.16
N THR A 63 6.16 5.76 2.02
CA THR A 63 5.63 6.12 0.71
C THR A 63 4.82 4.99 0.11
N ILE A 64 4.03 5.29 -0.93
CA ILE A 64 3.28 4.27 -1.66
C ILE A 64 4.17 3.19 -2.32
N TYR A 65 5.47 3.45 -2.48
CA TYR A 65 6.44 2.44 -2.93
C TYR A 65 6.86 1.50 -1.80
N ASP A 66 6.91 1.98 -0.56
CA ASP A 66 7.25 1.13 0.59
C ASP A 66 6.13 0.12 0.88
N LYS A 67 4.88 0.49 0.54
CA LYS A 67 3.72 -0.40 0.59
C LYS A 67 3.90 -1.70 -0.20
N GLU A 68 4.76 -1.73 -1.23
CA GLU A 68 5.07 -2.96 -1.99
C GLU A 68 5.51 -4.11 -1.07
N ILE A 69 6.28 -3.79 -0.03
CA ILE A 69 6.73 -4.77 0.97
C ILE A 69 5.51 -5.32 1.72
N LEU A 70 4.60 -4.46 2.17
CA LEU A 70 3.37 -4.86 2.88
C LEU A 70 2.46 -5.72 2.00
N LEU A 71 2.32 -5.39 0.71
CA LEU A 71 1.57 -6.21 -0.26
C LEU A 71 2.21 -7.60 -0.42
N TYR A 72 3.54 -7.65 -0.54
CA TYR A 72 4.25 -8.93 -0.65
C TYR A 72 4.01 -9.82 0.58
N ILE A 73 4.11 -9.24 1.78
CA ILE A 73 3.89 -9.96 3.04
C ILE A 73 2.44 -10.44 3.15
N ALA A 74 1.47 -9.56 2.86
CA ALA A 74 0.05 -9.93 2.86
C ALA A 74 -0.23 -11.07 1.87
N SER A 75 0.43 -11.07 0.72
CA SER A 75 0.31 -12.14 -0.28
C SER A 75 0.88 -13.47 0.23
N LEU A 76 2.04 -13.46 0.89
CA LEU A 76 2.63 -14.64 1.54
C LEU A 76 1.72 -15.15 2.66
N MET A 77 1.17 -14.24 3.46
CA MET A 77 0.25 -14.54 4.54
C MET A 77 -0.99 -15.26 4.02
N VAL A 78 -1.69 -14.70 3.01
CA VAL A 78 -2.85 -15.35 2.41
C VAL A 78 -2.50 -16.70 1.81
N SER A 79 -1.36 -16.82 1.12
CA SER A 79 -0.91 -18.10 0.55
C SER A 79 -0.68 -19.17 1.62
N LYS A 80 -0.19 -18.80 2.81
CA LYS A 80 -0.08 -19.72 3.95
C LYS A 80 -1.44 -20.13 4.50
N VAL A 81 -2.42 -19.20 4.54
CA VAL A 81 -3.80 -19.51 5.00
C VAL A 81 -4.42 -20.53 4.07
N GLU A 82 -4.34 -20.28 2.76
CA GLU A 82 -4.85 -21.17 1.72
C GLU A 82 -4.20 -22.56 1.78
N ALA A 83 -2.93 -22.64 2.20
CA ALA A 83 -2.20 -23.89 2.42
C ALA A 83 -2.46 -24.57 3.78
N GLY A 84 -3.35 -24.03 4.63
CA GLY A 84 -3.68 -24.59 5.94
C GLY A 84 -2.54 -24.53 6.97
N LYS A 85 -1.56 -23.64 6.78
CA LYS A 85 -0.42 -23.49 7.71
C LYS A 85 -0.78 -22.56 8.87
N ALA A 86 -0.17 -22.81 10.04
CA ALA A 86 -0.22 -21.85 11.14
C ALA A 86 0.49 -20.54 10.75
N ILE A 87 -0.08 -19.40 11.14
CA ILE A 87 0.43 -18.08 10.77
C ILE A 87 0.61 -17.25 12.03
N GLY A 88 1.82 -16.74 12.21
CA GLY A 88 2.11 -15.68 13.16
C GLY A 88 2.33 -14.35 12.43
N GLN A 89 2.77 -13.35 13.21
CA GLN A 89 3.10 -12.01 12.70
C GLN A 89 4.51 -11.91 12.10
N GLU A 90 5.30 -12.97 12.24
CA GLU A 90 6.69 -13.01 11.82
C GLU A 90 6.81 -13.62 10.43
N PHE A 91 7.53 -12.92 9.56
CA PHE A 91 7.79 -13.38 8.21
C PHE A 91 9.26 -13.25 7.87
N SER A 92 9.76 -14.19 7.08
CA SER A 92 11.10 -14.15 6.51
C SER A 92 11.08 -14.41 5.02
N PHE A 93 11.74 -13.57 4.23
CA PHE A 93 11.80 -13.73 2.77
C PHE A 93 13.15 -13.27 2.23
N SER A 94 13.50 -13.71 1.02
CA SER A 94 14.66 -13.18 0.33
C SER A 94 14.32 -11.87 -0.40
N ALA A 95 15.23 -10.90 -0.39
CA ALA A 95 15.06 -9.67 -1.16
C ALA A 95 14.93 -9.95 -2.67
N ASN A 96 15.57 -11.02 -3.16
CA ASN A 96 15.50 -11.42 -4.56
C ASN A 96 14.08 -11.85 -4.97
N ASP A 97 13.36 -12.55 -4.09
CA ASP A 97 11.99 -12.98 -4.38
C ASP A 97 11.04 -11.78 -4.39
N LEU A 98 11.18 -10.86 -3.43
CA LEU A 98 10.45 -9.60 -3.42
C LEU A 98 10.69 -8.82 -4.72
N PHE A 99 11.95 -8.61 -5.11
CA PHE A 99 12.30 -7.87 -6.32
C PHE A 99 11.78 -8.51 -7.60
N SER A 100 11.70 -9.84 -7.63
CA SER A 100 11.16 -10.57 -8.78
C SER A 100 9.65 -10.32 -8.92
N VAL A 101 8.91 -10.22 -7.81
CA VAL A 101 7.48 -9.88 -7.81
C VAL A 101 7.23 -8.41 -8.12
N THR A 102 8.04 -7.50 -7.60
CA THR A 102 7.85 -6.04 -7.80
C THR A 102 8.47 -5.51 -9.09
N GLY A 103 9.16 -6.36 -9.87
CA GLY A 103 9.84 -5.94 -11.11
C GLY A 103 11.06 -5.04 -10.87
N VAL A 104 11.65 -5.08 -9.67
CA VAL A 104 12.82 -4.26 -9.31
C VAL A 104 14.10 -4.94 -9.75
N ASN A 105 14.94 -4.22 -10.51
CA ASN A 105 16.24 -4.73 -10.92
C ASN A 105 17.17 -4.94 -9.70
N LYS A 106 17.88 -6.06 -9.67
CA LYS A 106 18.83 -6.41 -8.60
C LYS A 106 20.09 -5.54 -8.72
N SER A 107 20.30 -4.64 -7.77
CA SER A 107 21.47 -3.76 -7.73
C SER A 107 21.76 -3.33 -6.30
N ALA A 108 23.01 -2.91 -6.00
CA ALA A 108 23.35 -2.37 -4.68
C ALA A 108 22.39 -1.26 -4.23
N ARG A 109 21.99 -0.39 -5.18
CA ARG A 109 21.00 0.68 -4.94
C ARG A 109 19.62 0.15 -4.55
N SER A 110 19.18 -0.97 -5.12
CA SER A 110 17.90 -1.59 -4.78
C SER A 110 17.90 -2.15 -3.37
N TYR A 111 19.01 -2.74 -2.92
CA TYR A 111 19.18 -3.19 -1.54
C TYR A 111 19.21 -2.01 -0.56
N THR A 112 19.89 -0.90 -0.89
CA THR A 112 19.83 0.33 -0.07
C THR A 112 18.41 0.85 0.05
N ARG A 113 17.66 0.92 -1.06
CA ARG A 113 16.25 1.35 -1.05
C ARG A 113 15.36 0.44 -0.21
N LEU A 114 15.57 -0.87 -0.26
CA LEU A 114 14.87 -1.82 0.59
C LEU A 114 15.13 -1.53 2.08
N SER A 115 16.39 -1.28 2.46
CA SER A 115 16.73 -0.88 3.83
C SER A 115 16.01 0.40 4.26
N GLU A 116 16.07 1.44 3.42
CA GLU A 116 15.40 2.71 3.71
C GLU A 116 13.87 2.58 3.78
N ALA A 117 13.27 1.70 2.96
CA ALA A 117 11.85 1.41 2.97
C ALA A 117 11.44 0.73 4.28
N LEU A 118 12.21 -0.26 4.74
CA LEU A 118 11.98 -0.92 6.04
C LEU A 118 12.11 0.07 7.21
N GLU A 119 13.12 0.95 7.18
CA GLU A 119 13.27 2.02 8.18
C GLU A 119 12.07 2.99 8.20
N ARG A 120 11.53 3.37 7.03
CA ARG A 120 10.31 4.20 6.96
C ARG A 120 9.08 3.46 7.46
N LEU A 121 8.90 2.18 7.10
CA LEU A 121 7.76 1.37 7.56
C LEU A 121 7.77 1.15 9.08
N GLN A 122 8.95 1.00 9.68
CA GLN A 122 9.11 0.88 11.13
C GLN A 122 9.02 2.25 11.84
N GLY A 123 9.47 3.34 11.20
CA GLY A 123 9.50 4.68 11.80
C GLY A 123 8.21 5.48 11.66
N THR A 124 7.36 5.18 10.69
CA THR A 124 6.08 5.91 10.48
C THR A 124 5.11 5.62 11.62
N GLN A 125 4.61 6.65 12.28
CA GLN A 125 3.64 6.54 13.38
C GLN A 125 2.24 6.79 12.85
N ILE A 126 1.30 5.89 13.11
CA ILE A 126 -0.07 5.96 12.58
C ILE A 126 -1.04 5.92 13.73
N LYS A 127 -1.96 6.87 13.74
CA LYS A 127 -3.12 6.90 14.63
C LYS A 127 -4.37 6.95 13.77
N THR A 128 -5.30 6.02 13.99
CA THR A 128 -6.57 5.97 13.27
C THR A 128 -7.64 5.35 14.14
N ASN A 129 -8.89 5.70 13.86
CA ASN A 129 -10.07 5.05 14.45
C ASN A 129 -10.69 3.99 13.53
N ILE A 130 -10.01 3.60 12.45
CA ILE A 130 -10.41 2.46 11.64
C ILE A 130 -10.12 1.19 12.45
N GLU A 131 -11.18 0.44 12.75
CA GLU A 131 -11.09 -0.85 13.42
C GLU A 131 -10.50 -1.93 12.50
N ALA A 132 -9.79 -2.90 13.09
CA ALA A 132 -9.25 -4.05 12.38
C ALA A 132 -9.55 -5.32 13.17
N GLY A 133 -10.27 -6.26 12.56
CA GLY A 133 -10.73 -7.47 13.22
C GLY A 133 -11.80 -7.24 14.30
N GLY A 134 -12.59 -6.17 14.16
CA GLY A 134 -13.61 -5.77 15.16
C GLY A 134 -13.04 -5.09 16.41
N GLU A 135 -11.75 -4.77 16.42
CA GLU A 135 -11.07 -4.09 17.51
C GLU A 135 -10.47 -2.76 17.01
N GLY A 136 -10.78 -1.68 17.72
CA GLY A 136 -10.09 -0.40 17.60
C GLY A 136 -8.91 -0.31 18.57
N GLU A 137 -7.90 0.50 18.23
CA GLU A 137 -6.78 0.80 19.11
C GLU A 137 -6.69 2.32 19.35
N GLU A 138 -6.61 2.72 20.63
CA GLU A 138 -6.21 4.09 20.97
C GLU A 138 -4.68 4.15 21.04
N GLY A 139 -4.06 4.98 20.19
CA GLY A 139 -2.62 5.21 20.25
C GLY A 139 -1.98 5.35 18.87
N PHE A 140 -0.67 5.16 18.84
CA PHE A 140 0.12 5.13 17.61
C PHE A 140 0.70 3.74 17.41
N PHE A 141 0.71 3.28 16.16
CA PHE A 141 1.44 2.07 15.75
C PHE A 141 2.32 2.35 14.52
N SER A 142 3.31 1.48 14.31
CA SER A 142 4.08 1.41 13.07
C SER A 142 3.61 0.22 12.24
N TRP A 143 3.83 0.21 10.92
CA TRP A 143 3.49 -0.95 10.09
C TRP A 143 4.25 -2.21 10.49
N LEU A 144 5.52 -2.03 10.85
CA LEU A 144 6.42 -3.09 11.29
C LEU A 144 6.81 -2.82 12.75
N GLN A 145 6.56 -3.78 13.63
CA GLN A 145 7.14 -3.77 14.98
C GLN A 145 8.65 -4.00 14.89
N GLU A 146 9.06 -4.90 14.00
CA GLU A 146 10.48 -5.22 13.78
C GLU A 146 10.79 -5.40 12.29
N ALA A 147 11.95 -4.91 11.85
CA ALA A 147 12.53 -5.20 10.55
C ALA A 147 14.05 -5.43 10.68
N LYS A 148 14.52 -6.59 10.24
CA LYS A 148 15.92 -7.03 10.32
C LYS A 148 16.41 -7.55 8.98
N LEU A 149 17.52 -7.00 8.52
CA LEU A 149 18.28 -7.53 7.39
C LEU A 149 19.34 -8.49 7.92
N GLN A 150 19.17 -9.79 7.66
CA GLN A 150 20.13 -10.81 8.07
C GLN A 150 21.21 -11.00 7.02
N TYR A 151 22.48 -10.86 7.44
CA TYR A 151 23.64 -10.99 6.55
C TYR A 151 24.49 -12.20 6.94
N SER A 152 25.09 -12.83 5.93
CA SER A 152 26.25 -13.71 6.11
C SER A 152 27.52 -13.00 5.67
N LYS A 153 28.66 -13.29 6.30
CA LYS A 153 29.97 -12.85 5.83
C LYS A 153 30.59 -13.97 4.99
N GLY A 154 30.98 -13.65 3.76
CA GLY A 154 31.78 -14.58 2.94
C GLY A 154 33.27 -14.48 3.25
N GLU A 155 34.08 -15.30 2.57
CA GLU A 155 35.53 -15.11 2.53
C GLU A 155 35.85 -13.71 2.00
N GLY A 156 36.73 -12.98 2.69
CA GLY A 156 37.02 -11.56 2.43
C GLY A 156 36.12 -10.55 3.16
N GLY A 157 35.21 -11.00 4.04
CA GLY A 157 34.45 -10.13 4.95
C GLY A 157 33.27 -9.37 4.31
N VAL A 158 32.99 -9.61 3.03
CA VAL A 158 31.86 -9.00 2.31
C VAL A 158 30.53 -9.50 2.89
N LYS A 159 29.66 -8.56 3.28
CA LYS A 159 28.31 -8.87 3.76
C LYS A 159 27.40 -9.24 2.57
N ARG A 160 26.79 -10.41 2.62
CA ARG A 160 25.76 -10.86 1.67
C ARG A 160 24.42 -10.96 2.40
N LEU A 161 23.40 -10.27 1.89
CA LEU A 161 22.06 -10.35 2.47
C LEU A 161 21.51 -11.77 2.25
N LYS A 162 21.10 -12.42 3.33
CA LYS A 162 20.54 -13.77 3.35
C LYS A 162 19.02 -13.73 3.40
N ALA A 163 18.47 -12.92 4.29
CA ALA A 163 17.03 -12.83 4.50
C ALA A 163 16.62 -11.45 5.02
N VAL A 164 15.41 -11.05 4.69
CA VAL A 164 14.66 -10.02 5.40
C VAL A 164 13.80 -10.74 6.43
N LYS A 165 13.86 -10.32 7.69
CA LYS A 165 12.97 -10.78 8.77
C LYS A 165 12.16 -9.60 9.25
N ILE A 166 10.86 -9.81 9.43
CA ILE A 166 9.95 -8.76 9.87
C ILE A 166 8.95 -9.29 10.87
N ARG A 167 8.38 -8.37 11.64
CA ARG A 167 7.20 -8.61 12.47
C ARG A 167 6.16 -7.52 12.18
N LEU A 168 5.00 -7.93 11.71
CA LEU A 168 3.87 -7.02 11.46
C LEU A 168 3.30 -6.48 12.78
N CYS A 169 2.73 -5.28 12.75
CA CYS A 169 1.90 -4.81 13.87
C CYS A 169 0.58 -5.58 13.98
N ASP A 170 -0.01 -5.51 15.16
CA ASP A 170 -1.23 -6.23 15.50
C ASP A 170 -2.41 -5.74 14.65
N TRP A 171 -2.53 -4.42 14.44
CA TRP A 171 -3.55 -3.82 13.57
C TRP A 171 -3.52 -4.41 12.15
N LEU A 172 -2.36 -4.40 11.47
CA LEU A 172 -2.27 -4.90 10.09
C LEU A 172 -2.45 -6.43 10.02
N TYR A 173 -1.94 -7.15 11.03
CA TYR A 173 -2.15 -8.58 11.13
C TYR A 173 -3.65 -8.93 11.24
N ARG A 174 -4.40 -8.26 12.12
CA ARG A 174 -5.85 -8.45 12.27
C ARG A 174 -6.61 -8.05 11.00
N ALA A 175 -6.25 -6.93 10.40
CA ALA A 175 -6.87 -6.46 9.16
C ALA A 175 -6.76 -7.50 8.02
N ILE A 176 -5.61 -8.17 7.90
CA ILE A 176 -5.43 -9.22 6.89
C ILE A 176 -6.14 -10.53 7.29
N MET A 177 -6.02 -10.96 8.54
CA MET A 177 -6.44 -12.31 8.97
C MET A 177 -7.91 -12.43 9.34
N VAL A 178 -8.45 -11.40 9.99
CA VAL A 178 -9.78 -11.41 10.60
C VAL A 178 -10.79 -10.84 9.64
N ASP A 179 -10.53 -9.65 9.08
CA ASP A 179 -11.48 -9.00 8.18
C ASP A 179 -11.58 -9.74 6.83
N ARG A 180 -10.50 -10.42 6.42
CA ARG A 180 -10.40 -11.22 5.19
C ARG A 180 -10.82 -10.47 3.91
N GLN A 181 -10.81 -9.14 3.94
CA GLN A 181 -11.10 -8.29 2.79
C GLN A 181 -9.82 -8.08 1.97
N VAL A 182 -9.34 -9.16 1.39
CA VAL A 182 -8.11 -9.17 0.60
C VAL A 182 -8.44 -9.17 -0.87
N LEU A 183 -7.91 -8.19 -1.61
CA LEU A 183 -8.15 -8.00 -3.03
C LEU A 183 -6.88 -8.25 -3.84
N GLU A 184 -7.05 -8.91 -4.97
CA GLU A 184 -5.98 -9.11 -5.96
C GLU A 184 -5.64 -7.80 -6.69
N TYR A 185 -4.34 -7.56 -6.84
CA TYR A 185 -3.77 -6.46 -7.61
C TYR A 185 -3.46 -6.88 -9.05
N ALA A 186 -3.68 -5.99 -10.01
CA ALA A 186 -3.27 -6.18 -11.40
C ALA A 186 -1.75 -6.42 -11.50
N SER A 187 -1.33 -7.29 -12.41
CA SER A 187 0.09 -7.64 -12.61
C SER A 187 0.97 -6.45 -13.01
N THR A 188 0.38 -5.43 -13.64
CA THR A 188 1.06 -4.19 -14.05
C THR A 188 1.11 -3.13 -12.95
N TYR A 189 0.50 -3.38 -11.77
CA TYR A 189 0.39 -2.38 -10.69
C TYR A 189 1.74 -1.76 -10.30
N PHE A 190 2.80 -2.55 -10.18
CA PHE A 190 4.11 -2.04 -9.75
C PHE A 190 4.81 -1.16 -10.80
N GLN A 191 4.31 -1.14 -12.05
CA GLN A 191 4.84 -0.28 -13.10
C GLN A 191 4.25 1.15 -13.03
N LEU A 192 3.17 1.33 -12.27
CA LEU A 192 2.47 2.60 -12.12
C LEU A 192 3.26 3.60 -11.27
N GLY A 193 3.12 4.88 -11.60
CA GLY A 193 3.59 5.99 -10.79
C GLY A 193 2.77 6.16 -9.48
N PRO A 194 3.15 7.09 -8.61
CA PRO A 194 2.59 7.15 -7.26
C PRO A 194 1.12 7.59 -7.26
N VAL A 195 0.74 8.50 -8.16
CA VAL A 195 -0.64 8.97 -8.29
C VAL A 195 -1.50 7.87 -8.92
N GLU A 196 -0.97 7.22 -9.95
CA GLU A 196 -1.63 6.14 -10.69
C GLU A 196 -1.89 4.93 -9.78
N ARG A 197 -0.92 4.52 -8.97
CA ARG A 197 -1.11 3.46 -7.96
C ARG A 197 -2.23 3.80 -7.00
N ARG A 198 -2.27 5.04 -6.50
CA ARG A 198 -3.30 5.45 -5.54
C ARG A 198 -4.68 5.50 -6.20
N LEU A 199 -4.78 5.97 -7.44
CA LEU A 199 -6.03 5.95 -8.21
C LEU A 199 -6.54 4.50 -8.41
N TYR A 200 -5.65 3.58 -8.81
CA TYR A 200 -5.96 2.17 -8.93
C TYR A 200 -6.54 1.60 -7.62
N GLU A 201 -5.88 1.87 -6.50
CA GLU A 201 -6.30 1.37 -5.19
C GLU A 201 -7.66 1.92 -4.75
N VAL A 202 -7.86 3.23 -4.87
CA VAL A 202 -9.15 3.85 -4.53
C VAL A 202 -10.26 3.29 -5.42
N ALA A 203 -10.04 3.20 -6.73
CA ALA A 203 -11.01 2.63 -7.66
C ALA A 203 -11.33 1.17 -7.32
N ARG A 204 -10.32 0.35 -7.08
CA ARG A 204 -10.48 -1.06 -6.69
C ARG A 204 -11.26 -1.24 -5.38
N SER A 205 -11.12 -0.31 -4.44
CA SER A 205 -11.84 -0.34 -3.17
C SER A 205 -13.30 0.13 -3.26
N LEU A 206 -13.59 1.08 -4.16
CA LEU A 206 -14.89 1.74 -4.33
C LEU A 206 -15.80 1.04 -5.34
N CYS A 207 -15.25 0.49 -6.42
CA CYS A 207 -16.01 -0.06 -7.53
C CYS A 207 -16.28 -1.57 -7.39
N VAL A 208 -16.60 -2.02 -6.18
CA VAL A 208 -16.91 -3.45 -5.91
C VAL A 208 -18.24 -3.83 -6.58
N ASP A 209 -19.24 -2.95 -6.53
CA ASP A 209 -20.59 -3.17 -7.06
C ASP A 209 -20.84 -2.51 -8.43
N GLY A 210 -19.79 -1.99 -9.07
CA GLY A 210 -19.86 -1.34 -10.37
C GLY A 210 -19.29 0.07 -10.37
N GLN A 211 -19.78 0.91 -11.28
CA GLN A 211 -19.33 2.29 -11.40
C GLN A 211 -19.65 3.11 -10.14
N THR A 212 -18.75 4.02 -9.79
CA THR A 212 -18.91 4.92 -8.64
C THR A 212 -18.67 6.36 -9.07
N THR A 213 -19.42 7.30 -8.51
CA THR A 213 -19.21 8.74 -8.71
C THR A 213 -18.84 9.38 -7.38
N ILE A 214 -17.81 10.22 -7.38
CA ILE A 214 -17.30 10.88 -6.16
C ILE A 214 -16.95 12.34 -6.46
N PRO A 215 -17.20 13.30 -5.55
CA PRO A 215 -16.71 14.67 -5.72
C PRO A 215 -15.19 14.70 -5.87
N LEU A 216 -14.68 15.57 -6.75
CA LEU A 216 -13.24 15.69 -7.02
C LEU A 216 -12.44 15.97 -5.74
N GLU A 217 -12.98 16.82 -4.86
CA GLU A 217 -12.34 17.16 -3.59
C GLU A 217 -12.30 15.97 -2.63
N ASP A 218 -13.36 15.17 -2.60
CA ASP A 218 -13.43 13.96 -1.79
C ASP A 218 -12.43 12.91 -2.27
N LEU A 219 -12.31 12.73 -3.59
CA LEU A 219 -11.31 11.85 -4.18
C LEU A 219 -9.89 12.34 -3.84
N ARG A 220 -9.64 13.65 -3.94
CA ARG A 220 -8.35 14.25 -3.57
C ARG A 220 -7.95 13.92 -2.14
N LEU A 221 -8.89 14.10 -1.21
CA LEU A 221 -8.70 13.80 0.20
C LEU A 221 -8.48 12.29 0.42
N GLN A 222 -9.30 11.43 -0.19
CA GLN A 222 -9.19 9.97 -0.08
C GLN A 222 -7.89 9.41 -0.68
N MET A 223 -7.34 10.09 -1.67
CA MET A 223 -6.01 9.79 -2.22
C MET A 223 -4.88 10.27 -1.30
N GLY A 224 -5.14 11.19 -0.36
CA GLY A 224 -4.09 11.83 0.44
C GLY A 224 -3.25 12.82 -0.37
N TYR A 225 -3.80 13.36 -1.47
CA TYR A 225 -3.07 14.25 -2.36
C TYR A 225 -2.90 15.64 -1.72
N GLN A 226 -1.65 16.05 -1.54
CA GLN A 226 -1.29 17.25 -0.75
C GLN A 226 -1.46 18.58 -1.52
N GLY A 227 -1.49 18.53 -2.85
CA GLY A 227 -1.74 19.72 -3.67
C GLY A 227 -3.20 20.18 -3.59
N SER A 228 -3.43 21.41 -4.04
CA SER A 228 -4.77 22.00 -4.13
C SER A 228 -5.69 21.22 -5.07
N SER A 229 -7.01 21.40 -4.92
CA SER A 229 -8.03 20.82 -5.82
C SER A 229 -7.76 21.10 -7.30
N ARG A 230 -7.28 22.30 -7.63
CA ARG A 230 -6.89 22.68 -9.00
C ARG A 230 -5.70 21.88 -9.52
N GLN A 231 -4.66 21.72 -8.69
CA GLN A 231 -3.49 20.91 -9.03
C GLN A 231 -3.86 19.43 -9.17
N PHE A 232 -4.74 18.93 -8.30
CA PHE A 232 -5.25 17.57 -8.38
C PHE A 232 -6.05 17.35 -9.66
N LYS A 233 -6.97 18.26 -10.02
CA LYS A 233 -7.70 18.20 -11.29
C LYS A 233 -6.75 18.10 -12.48
N PHE A 234 -5.73 18.96 -12.52
CA PHE A 234 -4.73 18.95 -13.59
C PHE A 234 -3.99 17.61 -13.68
N ALA A 235 -3.54 17.08 -12.54
CA ALA A 235 -2.88 15.77 -12.48
C ALA A 235 -3.81 14.65 -12.95
N LEU A 236 -5.05 14.62 -12.45
CA LEU A 236 -6.06 13.62 -12.83
C LEU A 236 -6.41 13.70 -14.32
N THR A 237 -6.60 14.90 -14.88
CA THR A 237 -6.84 15.07 -16.33
C THR A 237 -5.68 14.53 -17.17
N LYS A 238 -4.44 14.74 -16.71
CA LYS A 238 -3.26 14.17 -17.38
C LYS A 238 -3.29 12.64 -17.33
N THR A 239 -3.53 12.07 -16.15
CA THR A 239 -3.61 10.61 -15.97
C THR A 239 -4.75 10.01 -16.81
N ILE A 240 -5.93 10.63 -16.85
CA ILE A 240 -7.06 10.20 -17.70
C ILE A 240 -6.67 10.14 -19.17
N LYS A 241 -5.93 11.14 -19.65
CA LYS A 241 -5.49 11.19 -21.06
C LYS A 241 -4.49 10.08 -21.40
N GLU A 242 -3.63 9.71 -20.44
CA GLU A 242 -2.64 8.64 -20.59
C GLU A 242 -3.26 7.24 -20.41
N ASP A 243 -4.45 7.18 -19.79
CA ASP A 243 -5.22 5.97 -19.44
C ASP A 243 -4.38 4.81 -18.86
N PRO A 244 -3.52 5.06 -17.85
CA PRO A 244 -2.58 4.05 -17.38
C PRO A 244 -3.18 3.10 -16.34
N ILE A 245 -4.43 3.29 -15.90
CA ILE A 245 -4.98 2.60 -14.73
C ILE A 245 -5.59 1.26 -15.14
N PRO A 246 -4.98 0.12 -14.80
CA PRO A 246 -5.44 -1.17 -15.27
C PRO A 246 -6.84 -1.48 -14.72
N GLY A 247 -7.79 -1.77 -15.62
CA GLY A 247 -9.15 -2.19 -15.28
C GLY A 247 -10.10 -1.07 -14.83
N PHE A 248 -9.69 0.20 -14.90
CA PHE A 248 -10.53 1.33 -14.51
C PHE A 248 -10.32 2.54 -15.42
N ARG A 249 -11.43 3.13 -15.87
CA ARG A 249 -11.44 4.45 -16.52
C ARG A 249 -11.97 5.51 -15.58
N PHE A 250 -11.51 6.74 -15.79
CA PHE A 250 -11.92 7.90 -15.02
C PHE A 250 -12.44 8.99 -15.95
N GLU A 251 -13.54 9.61 -15.57
CA GLU A 251 -14.12 10.75 -16.30
C GLU A 251 -14.38 11.89 -15.31
N ILE A 252 -14.10 13.13 -15.73
CA ILE A 252 -14.38 14.33 -14.92
C ILE A 252 -15.58 15.04 -15.53
N GLU A 253 -16.62 15.24 -14.74
CA GLU A 253 -17.81 15.99 -15.11
C GLU A 253 -17.83 17.35 -14.40
N ASP A 254 -17.91 18.43 -15.18
CA ASP A 254 -18.18 19.77 -14.64
C ASP A 254 -19.68 19.88 -14.40
N GLN A 255 -20.08 20.03 -13.13
CA GLN A 255 -21.50 20.14 -12.79
C GLN A 255 -22.07 21.53 -13.13
N GLY A 256 -21.23 22.50 -13.52
CA GLY A 256 -21.66 23.86 -13.90
C GLY A 256 -22.20 24.72 -12.75
N LEU A 257 -22.65 24.08 -11.66
CA LEU A 257 -23.08 24.70 -10.42
C LEU A 257 -21.83 25.07 -9.60
N GLY A 258 -21.65 26.37 -9.41
CA GLY A 258 -20.63 26.87 -8.53
C GLY A 258 -21.21 27.20 -7.16
N THR A 259 -20.67 26.64 -6.09
CA THR A 259 -21.04 27.04 -4.74
C THR A 259 -20.43 28.41 -4.44
N VAL A 260 -21.27 29.37 -4.04
CA VAL A 260 -20.80 30.69 -3.61
C VAL A 260 -20.32 30.54 -2.17
N THR A 261 -19.01 30.66 -1.98
CA THR A 261 -18.41 30.69 -0.64
C THR A 261 -18.88 31.91 0.14
N ALA A 262 -18.76 31.87 1.48
CA ALA A 262 -19.05 33.03 2.34
C ALA A 262 -18.28 34.31 1.96
N ALA A 263 -17.17 34.18 1.23
CA ALA A 263 -16.38 35.28 0.69
C ALA A 263 -16.81 35.74 -0.73
N GLY A 264 -17.96 35.30 -1.23
CA GLY A 264 -18.51 35.68 -2.54
C GLY A 264 -17.80 35.05 -3.75
N ARG A 265 -16.88 34.09 -3.55
CA ARG A 265 -16.22 33.38 -4.65
C ARG A 265 -17.04 32.17 -5.06
N THR A 266 -17.27 32.03 -6.36
CA THR A 266 -17.88 30.84 -6.99
C THR A 266 -16.84 29.73 -7.12
N VAL A 267 -17.05 28.59 -6.45
CA VAL A 267 -16.20 27.39 -6.57
C VAL A 267 -16.92 26.38 -7.45
N ARG A 268 -16.34 26.04 -8.61
CA ARG A 268 -16.91 25.01 -9.49
C ARG A 268 -16.78 23.63 -8.83
N GLU A 269 -17.87 22.89 -8.79
CA GLU A 269 -17.90 21.51 -8.33
C GLU A 269 -17.71 20.55 -9.51
N TYR A 270 -16.82 19.58 -9.32
CA TYR A 270 -16.54 18.53 -10.30
C TYR A 270 -16.85 17.19 -9.68
N LEU A 271 -17.52 16.33 -10.44
CA LEU A 271 -17.68 14.92 -10.10
C LEU A 271 -16.67 14.10 -10.91
N VAL A 272 -16.16 13.03 -10.29
CA VAL A 272 -15.31 12.05 -10.94
C VAL A 272 -16.07 10.75 -11.00
N LYS A 273 -16.34 10.27 -12.22
CA LYS A 273 -16.85 8.93 -12.46
C LYS A 273 -15.70 7.96 -12.56
N ILE A 274 -15.77 6.88 -11.81
CA ILE A 274 -14.82 5.76 -11.82
C ILE A 274 -15.58 4.57 -12.40
N ILE A 275 -15.13 4.11 -13.55
CA ILE A 275 -15.81 3.10 -14.35
C ILE A 275 -14.93 1.86 -14.40
N PRO A 276 -15.30 0.76 -13.72
CA PRO A 276 -14.56 -0.49 -13.88
C PRO A 276 -14.72 -0.97 -15.32
N GLU A 277 -13.59 -1.23 -15.98
CA GLU A 277 -13.61 -1.89 -17.26
C GLU A 277 -14.08 -3.31 -17.01
N SER A 278 -15.23 -3.68 -17.58
CA SER A 278 -15.85 -4.98 -17.37
C SER A 278 -14.81 -6.09 -17.59
N THR A 279 -14.32 -6.69 -16.51
CA THR A 279 -13.61 -7.95 -16.63
C THR A 279 -14.67 -8.99 -16.92
N VAL A 280 -14.59 -9.56 -18.11
CA VAL A 280 -15.38 -10.72 -18.53
C VAL A 280 -15.43 -11.76 -17.41
N LYS A 281 -16.66 -12.14 -17.03
CA LYS A 281 -17.09 -13.24 -16.16
C LYS A 281 -16.73 -13.15 -14.66
N ARG A 282 -17.75 -12.86 -13.85
CA ARG A 282 -17.95 -13.59 -12.58
C ARG A 282 -17.94 -15.08 -12.93
N LEU A 283 -16.92 -15.81 -12.51
CA LEU A 283 -17.06 -17.26 -12.37
C LEU A 283 -18.00 -17.46 -11.18
N SER A 284 -19.27 -17.65 -11.52
CA SER A 284 -20.25 -18.28 -10.66
C SER A 284 -19.96 -19.77 -10.61
N SER A 285 -19.69 -20.28 -9.41
CA SER A 285 -20.29 -21.45 -8.74
C SER A 285 -19.32 -22.03 -7.71
#